data_AF-A0A7X3KYB8-F1
#
_entry.id   AF-A0A7X3KYB8-F1
#
_cell.length_a   1.000
_cell.length_b   1.000
_cell.length_c   1.000
_cell.angle_alpha   90.00
_cell.angle_beta   90.00
_cell.angle_gamma   90.00
#
_symmetry.space_group_name_H-M   'P 1'
#
loop_
_entity.id
_entity.type
_entity.pdbx_description
1 polymer ?
#
loop_
_entity_poly.entity_id
_entity_poly.type
_entity_poly.pdbx_seq_one_letter_code
_entity_poly.pdbx_strand_id
1 'polypeptide(L)'
;QQAALFGQGCFSPGDAKNTYGTGCFLLMNTGDTPCESRNGLLTTIAVRLNGKVEYALEGSVFVGGAVIQWLRDELRFFPDSRDAEYYARKAPDNGGVYLVPAFTGLGAPYWDMYARGML
;
A
#
# COMPACT_ATOMS: atom_id res chain seq x y z
N GLN A 1 -3.84 4.72 -9.14
CA GLN A 1 -2.49 4.73 -8.54
C GLN A 1 -1.40 5.16 -9.53
N GLN A 2 -1.61 4.86 -10.80
CA GLN A 2 -0.82 5.21 -11.98
C GLN A 2 -0.64 6.73 -12.13
N ALA A 3 -1.70 7.52 -11.91
CA ALA A 3 -1.58 8.99 -11.89
C ALA A 3 -0.59 9.49 -10.83
N ALA A 4 -0.53 8.84 -9.66
CA ALA A 4 0.45 9.18 -8.62
C ALA A 4 1.87 8.72 -8.97
N LEU A 5 2.03 7.61 -9.72
CA LEU A 5 3.32 7.20 -10.28
C LEU A 5 3.84 8.27 -11.24
N PHE A 6 2.98 8.72 -12.15
CA PHE A 6 3.31 9.78 -13.09
C PHE A 6 3.59 11.13 -12.40
N GLY A 7 2.76 11.52 -11.44
CA GLY A 7 2.92 12.77 -10.69
C GLY A 7 4.17 12.83 -9.80
N GLN A 8 4.74 11.67 -9.45
CA GLN A 8 6.02 11.55 -8.74
C GLN A 8 7.24 11.58 -9.69
N GLY A 9 7.02 11.74 -11.00
CA GLY A 9 8.10 11.79 -11.98
C GLY A 9 8.75 10.43 -12.27
N CYS A 10 8.07 9.32 -11.95
CA CYS A 10 8.59 7.97 -12.18
C CYS A 10 8.47 7.54 -13.66
N PHE A 11 9.25 8.21 -14.51
CA PHE A 11 9.20 8.04 -15.97
C PHE A 11 10.22 7.02 -16.49
N SER A 12 11.19 6.63 -15.67
CA SER A 12 12.24 5.69 -16.08
C SER A 12 11.96 4.29 -15.54
N PRO A 13 12.32 3.22 -16.27
CA PRO A 13 12.28 1.87 -15.74
C PRO A 13 13.07 1.76 -14.43
N GLY A 14 12.47 1.17 -13.42
CA GLY A 14 13.02 1.06 -12.07
C GLY A 14 12.58 2.18 -11.11
N ASP A 15 12.05 3.29 -11.61
CA ASP A 15 11.48 4.32 -10.75
C ASP A 15 10.25 3.77 -10.02
N ALA A 16 10.20 3.97 -8.71
CA ALA A 16 9.13 3.45 -7.88
C ALA A 16 8.64 4.47 -6.86
N LYS A 17 7.37 4.33 -6.49
CA LYS A 17 6.75 5.12 -5.41
C LYS A 17 5.79 4.25 -4.62
N ASN A 18 5.53 4.65 -3.38
CA ASN A 18 4.42 4.13 -2.58
C ASN A 18 3.44 5.25 -2.21
N THR A 19 2.14 4.99 -2.30
CA THR A 19 1.11 5.92 -1.86
C THR A 19 0.45 5.37 -0.60
N TYR A 20 0.51 6.14 0.49
CA TYR A 20 -0.13 5.83 1.76
C TYR A 20 -1.48 6.56 1.87
N GLY A 21 -2.58 5.81 1.74
CA GLY A 21 -3.95 6.30 1.89
C GLY A 21 -4.80 5.29 2.65
N THR A 22 -6.05 5.10 2.26
CA THR A 22 -6.92 4.04 2.83
C THR A 22 -6.23 2.66 2.77
N GLY A 23 -5.65 2.33 1.61
CA GLY A 23 -4.68 1.26 1.41
C GLY A 23 -3.28 1.81 1.11
N CYS A 24 -2.31 0.92 0.93
CA CYS A 24 -0.96 1.27 0.48
C CYS A 24 -0.67 0.63 -0.88
N PHE A 25 -0.16 1.42 -1.83
CA PHE A 25 0.05 0.97 -3.20
C PHE A 25 1.44 1.35 -3.70
N LEU A 26 2.29 0.32 -3.79
CA LEU A 26 3.61 0.38 -4.38
C LEU A 26 3.48 0.19 -5.90
N LEU A 27 3.98 1.13 -6.68
CA LEU A 27 4.09 0.97 -8.12
C LEU A 27 5.54 1.24 -8.55
N MET A 28 6.04 0.43 -9.48
CA MET A 28 7.36 0.57 -10.11
C MET A 28 7.19 0.55 -11.63
N ASN A 29 7.70 1.55 -12.33
CA ASN A 29 7.72 1.60 -13.79
C ASN A 29 8.66 0.52 -14.35
N THR A 30 8.23 -0.24 -15.36
CA THR A 30 9.02 -1.30 -16.01
C THR A 30 9.34 -1.01 -17.48
N GLY A 31 9.06 0.20 -17.95
CA GLY A 31 9.25 0.62 -19.33
C GLY A 31 8.22 0.03 -20.28
N ASP A 32 8.61 -0.17 -21.53
CA ASP A 32 7.75 -0.65 -22.62
C ASP A 32 7.56 -2.17 -22.65
N THR A 33 8.23 -2.88 -21.76
CA THR A 33 8.16 -4.34 -21.67
C THR A 33 7.38 -4.74 -20.42
N PRO A 34 6.28 -5.50 -20.54
CA PRO A 34 5.55 -6.00 -19.38
C PRO A 34 6.43 -6.95 -18.58
N CYS A 35 6.56 -6.71 -17.28
CA CYS A 35 7.32 -7.57 -16.38
C CYS A 35 6.36 -8.49 -15.61
N GLU A 36 6.46 -9.80 -15.83
CA GLU A 36 5.71 -10.79 -15.04
C GLU A 36 6.36 -10.99 -13.66
N SER A 37 5.57 -10.84 -12.60
CA SER A 37 6.09 -10.98 -11.24
C SER A 37 6.28 -12.45 -10.84
N ARG A 38 7.41 -12.74 -10.20
CA ARG A 38 7.66 -14.03 -9.53
C ARG A 38 7.44 -13.98 -8.01
N ASN A 39 7.03 -12.83 -7.49
CA ASN A 39 6.93 -12.54 -6.05
C ASN A 39 5.55 -12.02 -5.65
N GLY A 40 4.49 -12.42 -6.38
CA GLY A 40 3.11 -12.07 -6.03
C GLY A 40 2.74 -10.60 -6.26
N LEU A 41 3.37 -9.93 -7.24
CA LEU A 41 2.97 -8.58 -7.67
C LEU A 41 2.13 -8.64 -8.94
N LEU A 42 1.37 -7.58 -9.21
CA LEU A 42 0.56 -7.46 -10.42
C LEU A 42 1.34 -6.73 -11.51
N THR A 43 1.28 -7.23 -12.73
CA THR A 43 1.72 -6.50 -13.92
C THR A 43 0.55 -5.66 -14.43
N THR A 44 0.74 -4.35 -14.56
CA THR A 44 -0.29 -3.42 -15.03
C THR A 44 0.28 -2.45 -16.05
N ILE A 45 -0.59 -1.75 -16.78
CA ILE A 45 -0.21 -0.57 -17.56
C ILE A 45 0.07 0.59 -16.58
N ALA A 46 1.18 1.30 -16.80
CA ALA A 46 1.54 2.53 -16.09
C ALA A 46 0.90 3.74 -16.78
N VAL A 47 1.23 3.98 -18.04
CA VAL A 47 0.74 5.13 -18.82
C VAL A 47 0.86 4.85 -20.31
N ARG A 48 0.06 5.54 -21.12
CA ARG A 48 0.26 5.61 -22.58
C ARG A 48 0.52 7.04 -22.99
N LEU A 49 1.70 7.31 -23.55
CA LEU A 49 2.10 8.63 -24.04
C LEU A 49 2.67 8.51 -25.45
N ASN A 50 2.28 9.42 -26.35
CA ASN A 50 2.76 9.46 -27.73
C ASN A 50 2.68 8.11 -28.46
N GLY A 51 1.59 7.36 -28.21
CA GLY A 51 1.36 6.03 -28.79
C GLY A 51 2.12 4.87 -28.13
N LYS A 52 3.14 5.14 -27.30
CA LYS A 52 3.89 4.15 -26.54
C LYS A 52 3.21 3.83 -25.22
N VAL A 53 3.12 2.54 -24.89
CA VAL A 53 2.59 2.04 -23.62
C VAL A 53 3.77 1.72 -22.72
N GLU A 54 3.73 2.21 -21.50
CA GLU A 54 4.63 1.79 -20.42
C GLU A 54 3.85 0.94 -19.40
N TYR A 55 4.55 0.02 -18.77
CA TYR A 55 4.04 -0.94 -17.81
C TYR A 55 4.58 -0.64 -16.41
N ALA A 56 3.94 -1.23 -15.40
CA ALA A 56 4.37 -1.17 -14.03
C ALA A 56 4.14 -2.51 -13.31
N LEU A 57 4.97 -2.75 -12.30
CA LEU A 57 4.69 -3.72 -11.25
C LEU A 57 3.97 -3.02 -10.10
N GLU A 58 2.89 -3.63 -9.62
CA GLU A 58 2.07 -3.13 -8.53
C GLU A 58 2.02 -4.11 -7.36
N GLY A 59 2.29 -3.60 -6.15
CA GLY A 59 2.01 -4.25 -4.88
C GLY A 59 0.88 -3.53 -4.16
N SER A 60 -0.21 -4.24 -3.90
CA SER A 60 -1.44 -3.67 -3.34
C SER A 60 -1.66 -4.17 -1.90
N VAL A 61 -1.63 -3.27 -0.93
CA VAL A 61 -2.01 -3.51 0.47
C VAL A 61 -3.37 -2.87 0.70
N PHE A 62 -4.37 -3.70 1.02
CA PHE A 62 -5.76 -3.23 1.11
C PHE A 62 -6.01 -2.31 2.30
N VAL A 63 -5.38 -2.59 3.44
CA VAL A 63 -5.60 -1.88 4.70
C VAL A 63 -4.31 -1.17 5.11
N GLY A 64 -4.24 0.13 4.81
CA GLY A 64 -3.20 1.06 5.21
C GLY A 64 -3.74 2.00 6.29
N GLY A 65 -4.00 3.26 5.94
CA GLY A 65 -4.60 4.25 6.83
C GLY A 65 -6.00 3.90 7.34
N ALA A 66 -6.70 2.96 6.68
CA ALA A 66 -7.95 2.40 7.19
C ALA A 66 -7.79 1.76 8.59
N VAL A 67 -6.59 1.25 8.94
CA VAL A 67 -6.35 0.73 10.30
C VAL A 67 -6.43 1.84 11.36
N ILE A 68 -5.93 3.04 11.04
CA ILE A 68 -5.99 4.20 11.94
C ILE A 68 -7.44 4.68 12.08
N GLN A 69 -8.21 4.66 11.00
CA GLN A 69 -9.64 4.96 11.04
C GLN A 69 -10.39 3.96 11.92
N TRP A 70 -10.10 2.67 11.78
CA TRP A 70 -10.71 1.61 12.60
C TRP A 70 -10.40 1.76 14.09
N LEU A 71 -9.14 2.05 14.45
CA LEU A 71 -8.76 2.32 15.85
C LEU A 71 -9.49 3.54 16.44
N ARG A 72 -9.73 4.57 15.62
CA ARG A 72 -10.46 5.79 16.00
C ARG A 72 -11.95 5.53 16.17
N ASP A 73 -12.59 4.91 15.19
CA ASP A 73 -14.05 4.86 15.11
C ASP A 73 -14.63 3.69 15.90
N GLU A 74 -14.01 2.51 15.79
CA GLU A 74 -14.52 1.27 16.39
C GLU A 74 -13.97 1.06 17.80
N LEU A 75 -12.65 1.13 17.97
CA LEU A 75 -12.04 0.96 19.29
C LEU A 75 -12.04 2.24 20.13
N ARG A 76 -12.26 3.41 19.51
CA ARG A 76 -12.32 4.72 20.17
C ARG A 76 -11.08 5.03 21.01
N PHE A 77 -9.90 4.63 20.54
CA PHE A 77 -8.64 4.88 21.23
C PHE A 77 -8.23 6.35 21.23
N PHE A 78 -8.64 7.09 20.20
CA PHE A 78 -8.35 8.50 20.06
C PHE A 78 -9.45 9.19 19.24
N PRO A 79 -9.67 10.51 19.43
CA PRO A 79 -10.74 11.24 18.75
C PRO A 79 -10.39 11.64 17.31
N ASP A 80 -9.11 11.90 17.01
CA ASP A 80 -8.63 12.26 15.66
C ASP A 80 -7.55 11.30 15.18
N SER A 81 -7.56 10.95 13.89
CA SER A 81 -6.54 10.09 13.28
C SER A 81 -5.11 10.60 13.45
N ARG A 82 -4.92 11.93 13.57
CA ARG A 82 -3.61 12.55 13.79
C ARG A 82 -3.02 12.23 15.17
N ASP A 83 -3.86 11.93 16.15
CA ASP A 83 -3.42 11.63 17.51
C ASP A 83 -2.71 10.27 17.60
N ALA A 84 -2.91 9.39 16.61
CA ALA A 84 -2.24 8.09 16.55
C ALA A 84 -0.72 8.22 16.62
N GLU A 85 -0.13 9.19 15.91
CA GLU A 85 1.32 9.44 15.95
C GLU A 85 1.77 9.92 17.34
N TYR A 86 1.00 10.82 17.96
CA TYR A 86 1.29 11.35 19.28
C TYR A 86 1.36 10.23 20.34
N TYR A 87 0.39 9.32 20.33
CA TYR A 87 0.39 8.19 21.26
C TYR A 87 1.47 7.15 20.93
N ALA A 88 1.67 6.83 19.64
CA ALA A 88 2.71 5.89 19.22
C ALA A 88 4.10 6.35 19.66
N ARG A 89 4.41 7.64 19.59
CA ARG A 89 5.71 8.21 20.01
C ARG A 89 5.95 8.19 21.53
N LYS A 90 4.91 7.98 22.34
CA LYS A 90 5.05 7.85 23.80
C LYS A 90 5.36 6.42 24.24
N ALA A 91 5.07 5.44 23.39
CA ALA A 91 5.45 4.07 23.67
C ALA A 91 6.97 3.91 23.44
N PRO A 92 7.71 3.27 24.36
CA PRO A 92 9.15 3.04 24.18
C PRO A 92 9.44 2.05 23.04
N ASP A 93 8.52 1.10 22.81
CA ASP A 93 8.54 0.10 21.74
C ASP A 93 7.11 -0.46 21.53
N ASN A 94 6.98 -1.55 20.77
CA ASN A 94 5.70 -2.21 20.53
C ASN A 94 5.30 -3.21 21.64
N GLY A 95 6.11 -3.42 22.68
CA GLY A 95 5.85 -4.35 23.77
C GLY A 95 5.73 -5.82 23.35
N GLY A 96 6.26 -6.19 22.17
CA GLY A 96 6.07 -7.51 21.58
C GLY A 96 4.70 -7.72 20.93
N VAL A 97 3.89 -6.66 20.78
CA VAL A 97 2.55 -6.70 20.18
C VAL A 97 2.63 -6.49 18.66
N TYR A 98 1.83 -7.26 17.91
CA TYR A 98 1.77 -7.20 16.44
C TYR A 98 0.34 -7.20 15.96
N LEU A 99 -0.08 -6.10 15.32
CA LEU A 99 -1.35 -6.03 14.63
C LEU A 99 -1.18 -6.39 13.15
N VAL A 100 -1.88 -7.43 12.70
CA VAL A 100 -2.05 -7.77 11.27
C VAL A 100 -3.45 -7.32 10.84
N PRO A 101 -3.60 -6.16 10.17
CA PRO A 101 -4.91 -5.58 9.88
C PRO A 101 -5.58 -6.18 8.63
N ALA A 102 -5.68 -7.50 8.55
CA ALA A 102 -6.27 -8.22 7.42
C ALA A 102 -7.82 -8.24 7.45
N PHE A 103 -8.47 -7.11 7.73
CA PHE A 103 -9.93 -7.04 7.91
C PHE A 103 -10.72 -7.53 6.69
N THR A 104 -10.16 -7.34 5.49
CA THR A 104 -10.71 -7.79 4.20
C THR A 104 -9.79 -8.78 3.49
N GLY A 105 -8.95 -9.49 4.23
CA GLY A 105 -7.89 -10.35 3.70
C GLY A 105 -6.54 -9.64 3.54
N LEU A 106 -5.54 -10.39 3.08
CA LEU A 106 -4.21 -9.90 2.77
C LEU A 106 -4.05 -9.72 1.25
N GLY A 107 -3.57 -8.53 0.87
CA GLY A 107 -3.16 -8.26 -0.51
C GLY A 107 -1.79 -8.83 -0.84
N ALA A 108 -1.07 -8.17 -1.74
CA ALA A 108 0.28 -8.58 -2.14
C ALA A 108 1.24 -8.59 -0.93
N PRO A 109 2.21 -9.54 -0.86
CA PRO A 109 2.43 -10.65 -1.79
C PRO A 109 1.61 -11.92 -1.47
N TYR A 110 0.79 -11.90 -0.40
CA TYR A 110 0.18 -13.10 0.16
C TYR A 110 -1.08 -13.57 -0.58
N TRP A 111 -1.94 -12.64 -0.99
CA TRP A 111 -3.20 -12.93 -1.69
C TRP A 111 -4.12 -13.92 -0.96
N ASP A 112 -4.21 -13.78 0.37
CA ASP A 112 -5.09 -14.61 1.19
C ASP A 112 -6.37 -13.84 1.56
N MET A 113 -7.46 -14.15 0.86
CA MET A 113 -8.78 -13.56 1.09
C MET A 113 -9.48 -14.08 2.36
N TYR A 114 -8.97 -15.16 2.96
CA TYR A 114 -9.53 -15.77 4.17
C TYR A 114 -8.81 -15.30 5.44
N ALA A 115 -7.62 -14.69 5.32
CA ALA A 115 -6.96 -14.01 6.41
C ALA A 115 -7.88 -12.96 7.06
N ARG A 116 -7.78 -12.82 8.39
CA ARG A 116 -8.57 -11.88 9.19
C ARG A 116 -7.68 -11.08 10.13
N GLY A 117 -8.20 -9.97 10.65
CA GLY A 117 -7.50 -9.13 11.61
C GLY A 117 -7.06 -9.91 12.85
N MET A 118 -5.80 -9.74 13.24
CA MET A 118 -5.20 -10.41 14.40
C MET A 118 -4.30 -9.42 15.16
N LEU A 119 -4.34 -9.45 16.49
CA LEU A 119 -3.51 -8.64 17.39
C LEU A 119 -2.72 -9.56 18.33
#